data_AF-A0A5N0IQK0-F1
#
_entry.id   AF-A0A5N0IQK0-F1
#
_cell.length_a   1.000
_cell.length_b   1.000
_cell.length_c   1.000
_cell.angle_alpha   90.00
_cell.angle_beta   90.00
_cell.angle_gamma   90.00
#
_symmetry.space_group_name_H-M   'P 1'
#
loop_
_entity.id
_entity.type
_entity.pdbx_description
1 polymer ?
#
loop_
_entity_poly.entity_id
_entity_poly.type
_entity_poly.pdbx_seq_one_letter_code
_entity_poly.pdbx_strand_id
1 'polypeptide(L)'
;MTSIDLYVDPICPFAWATSRWLLDAAGATGHEVTLRQMSLAVLNEGRDMPPPQRAKLDWSRRVGRVFAAATAESGPGAFADLYVAFGPLVHTADADPGDSSIKEALAATSCSPALLDALEDPAWDDLVRVAHQASQDVLGGSGGSPIIAVGGRGYFGPVLMELPARDAGITLLDAVLTAVSMPGFAGLHRPYQGPPSVPQAGGR
;
A
#
# COMPACT_ATOMS: atom_id res chain seq x y z
N MET A 1 -0.04 2.12 -23.28
CA MET A 1 -0.64 1.36 -22.18
C MET A 1 -0.90 2.33 -21.04
N THR A 2 -2.03 2.21 -20.35
CA THR A 2 -2.37 3.14 -19.26
C THR A 2 -1.52 2.80 -18.04
N SER A 3 -0.73 3.76 -17.56
CA SER A 3 0.02 3.60 -16.30
C SER A 3 -0.95 3.57 -15.13
N ILE A 4 -0.75 2.60 -14.23
CA ILE A 4 -1.50 2.43 -12.99
C ILE A 4 -0.54 2.61 -11.83
N ASP A 5 -0.78 3.60 -10.97
CA ASP A 5 -0.09 3.73 -9.70
C ASP A 5 -1.02 3.27 -8.56
N LEU A 6 -0.47 2.59 -7.56
CA LEU A 6 -1.17 2.27 -6.33
C LEU A 6 -0.39 2.82 -5.13
N TYR A 7 -0.94 3.84 -4.49
CA TYR A 7 -0.39 4.42 -3.28
C TYR A 7 -0.85 3.63 -2.06
N VAL A 8 0.11 3.15 -1.28
CA VAL A 8 -0.12 2.24 -0.15
C VAL A 8 0.69 2.65 1.07
N ASP A 9 0.08 2.52 2.24
CA ASP A 9 0.83 2.42 3.49
C ASP A 9 1.20 0.94 3.74
N PRO A 10 2.49 0.63 4.05
CA PRO A 10 2.95 -0.74 4.26
C PRO A 10 2.17 -1.55 5.31
N ILE A 11 1.63 -0.89 6.33
CA ILE A 11 0.91 -1.55 7.43
C ILE A 11 -0.61 -1.55 7.24
N CYS A 12 -1.12 -1.04 6.11
CA CYS A 12 -2.56 -1.01 5.83
C CYS A 12 -3.05 -2.35 5.25
N PRO A 13 -3.93 -3.10 5.94
CA PRO A 13 -4.40 -4.39 5.43
C PRO A 13 -5.29 -4.27 4.19
N PHE A 14 -6.06 -3.18 4.07
CA PHE A 14 -6.84 -2.91 2.86
C PHE A 14 -5.94 -2.65 1.65
N ALA A 15 -4.85 -1.91 1.85
CA ALA A 15 -3.87 -1.67 0.79
C ALA A 15 -3.15 -2.94 0.38
N TRP A 16 -2.87 -3.83 1.35
CA TRP A 16 -2.34 -5.16 1.07
C TRP A 16 -3.29 -5.97 0.17
N ALA A 17 -4.55 -6.11 0.57
CA ALA A 17 -5.55 -6.85 -0.22
C ALA A 17 -5.68 -6.29 -1.65
N THR A 18 -5.82 -4.97 -1.79
CA THR A 18 -5.92 -4.31 -3.10
C THR A 18 -4.65 -4.49 -3.93
N SER A 19 -3.46 -4.43 -3.32
CA SER A 19 -2.21 -4.66 -4.05
C SER A 19 -2.08 -6.08 -4.60
N ARG A 20 -2.51 -7.10 -3.83
CA ARG A 20 -2.41 -8.49 -4.26
C ARG A 20 -3.31 -8.76 -5.45
N TRP A 21 -4.56 -8.28 -5.39
CA TRP A 21 -5.48 -8.32 -6.52
C TRP A 21 -4.91 -7.59 -7.74
N LEU A 22 -4.47 -6.33 -7.56
CA LEU A 22 -4.06 -5.49 -8.66
C LEU A 22 -2.83 -6.06 -9.39
N LEU A 23 -1.82 -6.54 -8.65
CA LEU A 23 -0.63 -7.15 -9.25
C LEU A 23 -0.95 -8.45 -10.01
N ASP A 24 -1.81 -9.32 -9.47
CA ASP A 24 -2.22 -10.56 -10.15
C ASP A 24 -3.02 -10.27 -11.43
N ALA A 25 -4.03 -9.38 -11.33
CA ALA A 25 -4.87 -9.01 -12.46
C ALA A 25 -4.08 -8.27 -13.55
N ALA A 26 -3.22 -7.32 -13.16
CA ALA A 26 -2.38 -6.57 -14.10
C ALA A 26 -1.38 -7.48 -14.82
N GLY A 27 -0.75 -8.41 -14.09
CA GLY A 27 0.14 -9.42 -14.70
C GLY A 27 -0.56 -10.31 -15.73
N ALA A 28 -1.83 -10.67 -15.49
CA ALA A 28 -2.62 -11.47 -16.42
C ALA A 28 -3.12 -10.71 -17.66
N THR A 29 -3.20 -9.38 -17.59
CA THR A 29 -3.74 -8.49 -18.64
C THR A 29 -2.67 -7.66 -19.34
N GLY A 30 -1.42 -7.74 -18.87
CA GLY A 30 -0.29 -6.98 -19.39
C GLY A 30 -0.26 -5.53 -18.95
N HIS A 31 -1.00 -5.13 -17.91
CA HIS A 31 -0.90 -3.77 -17.36
C HIS A 31 0.35 -3.59 -16.50
N GLU A 32 0.94 -2.40 -16.55
CA GLU A 32 2.05 -2.02 -15.68
C GLU A 32 1.52 -1.30 -14.43
N VAL A 33 1.92 -1.80 -13.27
CA VAL A 33 1.53 -1.25 -11.96
C VAL A 33 2.77 -0.79 -11.22
N THR A 34 2.77 0.46 -10.75
CA THR A 34 3.79 0.99 -9.85
C THR A 34 3.21 1.14 -8.46
N LEU A 35 3.83 0.48 -7.48
CA LEU A 35 3.49 0.69 -6.08
C LEU A 35 4.22 1.92 -5.55
N ARG A 36 3.51 2.78 -4.82
CA ARG A 36 4.03 4.02 -4.28
C ARG A 36 3.69 4.17 -2.81
N GLN A 37 4.52 4.90 -2.09
CA GLN A 37 4.31 5.10 -0.67
C GLN A 37 3.20 6.12 -0.39
N MET A 38 2.39 5.79 0.62
CA MET A 38 1.49 6.66 1.36
C MET A 38 1.81 6.46 2.87
N SER A 39 1.47 7.41 3.74
CA SER A 39 1.68 7.24 5.19
C SER A 39 0.43 7.55 6.02
N LEU A 40 -0.09 6.54 6.71
CA LEU A 40 -1.21 6.66 7.64
C LEU A 40 -0.81 7.49 8.85
N ALA A 41 0.46 7.38 9.27
CA ALA A 41 1.02 8.24 10.31
C ALA A 41 0.93 9.71 9.91
N VAL A 42 1.41 10.08 8.71
CA VAL A 42 1.33 11.47 8.21
C VAL A 42 -0.12 11.93 8.05
N LEU A 43 -0.99 11.09 7.47
CA LEU A 43 -2.42 11.40 7.28
C LEU A 43 -3.14 11.74 8.60
N ASN A 44 -2.73 11.14 9.70
CA ASN A 44 -3.39 11.28 11.00
C ASN A 44 -2.60 12.14 12.01
N GLU A 45 -1.60 12.90 11.57
CA GLU A 45 -0.86 13.76 12.48
C GLU A 45 -1.75 14.80 13.17
N GLY A 46 -1.46 15.03 14.45
CA GLY A 46 -2.23 15.95 15.28
C GLY A 46 -3.62 15.45 15.69
N ARG A 47 -4.04 14.25 15.26
CA ARG A 47 -5.31 13.65 15.69
C ARG A 47 -5.13 12.95 17.03
N ASP A 48 -6.03 13.21 17.97
CA ASP A 48 -6.08 12.42 19.20
C ASP A 48 -6.74 11.07 18.92
N MET A 49 -6.14 10.02 19.48
CA MET A 49 -6.50 8.64 19.21
C MET A 49 -6.32 7.76 20.44
N PRO A 50 -7.17 6.72 20.61
CA PRO A 50 -6.99 5.72 21.64
C PRO A 50 -5.61 5.03 21.55
N PRO A 51 -5.04 4.55 22.68
CA PRO A 51 -3.69 4.00 22.71
C PRO A 51 -3.41 2.90 21.66
N PRO A 52 -4.31 1.93 21.40
CA PRO A 52 -4.06 0.90 20.39
C PRO A 52 -3.94 1.46 18.96
N GLN A 53 -4.68 2.52 18.64
CA GLN A 53 -4.62 3.15 17.33
C GLN A 53 -3.37 4.03 17.20
N ARG A 54 -2.98 4.71 18.28
CA ARG A 54 -1.72 5.46 18.35
C ARG A 54 -0.50 4.57 18.11
N ALA A 55 -0.44 3.41 18.77
CA ALA A 55 0.64 2.44 18.57
C ALA A 55 0.74 1.97 17.11
N LYS A 56 -0.40 1.79 16.41
CA LYS A 56 -0.40 1.47 14.98
C LYS A 56 0.15 2.62 14.13
N LEU A 57 -0.17 3.87 14.45
CA LEU A 57 0.37 5.02 13.72
C LEU A 57 1.86 5.24 14.00
N ASP A 58 2.32 4.99 15.23
CA ASP A 58 3.74 5.01 15.57
C ASP A 58 4.49 3.93 14.79
N TRP A 59 3.88 2.74 14.64
CA TRP A 59 4.44 1.69 13.80
C TRP A 59 4.45 2.07 12.30
N SER A 60 3.36 2.62 11.77
CA SER A 60 3.30 3.16 10.40
C SER A 60 4.40 4.19 10.15
N ARG A 61 4.68 5.07 11.12
CA ARG A 61 5.75 6.07 11.04
C ARG A 61 7.11 5.40 10.89
N ARG A 62 7.45 4.48 11.80
CA ARG A 62 8.74 3.77 11.82
C ARG A 62 8.95 2.96 10.55
N VAL A 63 7.96 2.15 10.16
CA VAL A 63 8.01 1.36 8.92
C VAL A 63 8.10 2.27 7.70
N GLY A 64 7.35 3.36 7.66
CA GLY A 64 7.37 4.33 6.58
C GLY A 64 8.77 4.88 6.29
N ARG A 65 9.59 5.09 7.32
CA ARG A 65 11.00 5.54 7.15
C ARG A 65 11.84 4.53 6.40
N VAL A 66 11.73 3.25 6.74
CA VAL A 66 12.46 2.17 6.05
C VAL A 66 12.08 2.10 4.58
N PHE A 67 10.79 2.20 4.28
CA PHE A 67 10.31 2.21 2.89
C PHE A 67 10.75 3.46 2.11
N ALA A 68 10.77 4.63 2.76
CA ALA A 68 11.28 5.86 2.15
C ALA A 68 12.78 5.75 1.88
N ALA A 69 13.54 5.19 2.83
CA ALA A 69 14.98 4.98 2.71
C ALA A 69 15.32 3.98 1.58
N ALA A 70 14.64 2.83 1.53
CA ALA A 70 14.78 1.85 0.45
C ALA A 70 14.51 2.48 -0.92
N THR A 71 13.45 3.30 -1.02
CA THR A 71 13.08 4.00 -2.25
C THR A 71 14.11 5.05 -2.64
N ALA A 72 14.67 5.79 -1.68
CA ALA A 72 15.68 6.81 -1.94
C ALA A 72 17.02 6.21 -2.40
N GLU A 73 17.43 5.09 -1.82
CA GLU A 73 18.69 4.42 -2.18
C GLU A 73 18.61 3.67 -3.50
N SER A 74 17.49 3.00 -3.78
CA SER A 74 17.39 1.98 -4.82
C SER A 74 16.23 2.17 -5.79
N GLY A 75 15.47 3.26 -5.64
CA GLY A 75 14.39 3.65 -6.54
C GLY A 75 13.05 2.93 -6.30
N PRO A 76 12.03 3.18 -7.15
CA PRO A 76 10.66 2.66 -6.95
C PRO A 76 10.55 1.13 -6.95
N GLY A 77 11.46 0.42 -7.63
CA GLY A 77 11.48 -1.04 -7.64
C GLY A 77 11.72 -1.63 -6.24
N ALA A 78 12.60 -1.01 -5.46
CA ALA A 78 12.90 -1.45 -4.09
C ALA A 78 11.69 -1.29 -3.15
N PHE A 79 10.87 -0.26 -3.34
CA PHE A 79 9.61 -0.14 -2.62
C PHE A 79 8.70 -1.34 -2.87
N ALA A 80 8.51 -1.71 -4.14
CA ALA A 80 7.63 -2.80 -4.53
C ALA A 80 8.14 -4.15 -4.01
N ASP A 81 9.44 -4.43 -4.17
CA ASP A 81 10.06 -5.67 -3.72
C ASP A 81 9.97 -5.81 -2.20
N LEU A 82 10.32 -4.75 -1.46
CA LEU A 82 10.21 -4.74 0.00
C LEU A 82 8.77 -4.89 0.46
N TYR A 83 7.82 -4.25 -0.21
CA TYR A 83 6.39 -4.33 0.14
C TYR A 83 5.84 -5.76 -0.08
N VAL A 84 6.23 -6.40 -1.17
CA VAL A 84 5.85 -7.79 -1.47
C VAL A 84 6.44 -8.77 -0.45
N ALA A 85 7.70 -8.57 -0.03
CA ALA A 85 8.35 -9.39 0.98
C ALA A 85 7.79 -9.16 2.40
N PHE A 86 7.48 -7.91 2.73
CA PHE A 86 6.99 -7.51 4.06
C PHE A 86 5.54 -7.93 4.31
N GLY A 87 4.67 -7.83 3.31
CA GLY A 87 3.23 -7.98 3.52
C GLY A 87 2.79 -9.31 4.14
N PRO A 88 3.30 -10.49 3.74
CA PRO A 88 2.95 -11.77 4.36
C PRO A 88 3.30 -11.86 5.85
N LEU A 89 4.33 -11.12 6.29
CA LEU A 89 4.79 -11.07 7.68
C LEU A 89 3.89 -10.22 8.58
N VAL A 90 2.99 -9.42 7.99
CA VAL A 90 2.18 -8.43 8.71
C VAL A 90 0.68 -8.62 8.52
N HIS A 91 0.25 -9.07 7.35
CA HIS A 91 -1.16 -9.06 6.95
C HIS A 91 -1.82 -10.44 6.95
N THR A 92 -1.19 -11.43 7.58
CA THR A 92 -1.76 -12.77 7.75
C THR A 92 -2.47 -12.90 9.10
N ALA A 93 -3.42 -13.84 9.21
CA ALA A 93 -4.25 -13.97 10.40
C ALA A 93 -3.45 -14.27 11.68
N ASP A 94 -2.34 -14.99 11.55
CA ASP A 94 -1.46 -15.41 12.66
C ASP A 94 -0.22 -14.52 12.82
N ALA A 95 -0.15 -13.38 12.11
CA ALA A 95 0.98 -12.48 12.18
C ALA A 95 1.09 -11.77 13.54
N ASP A 96 2.30 -11.69 14.07
CA ASP A 96 2.68 -10.84 15.20
C ASP A 96 3.71 -9.81 14.71
N PRO A 97 3.26 -8.73 14.04
CA PRO A 97 4.15 -7.82 13.32
C PRO A 97 5.01 -6.99 14.27
N GLY A 98 6.28 -6.85 13.92
CA GLY A 98 7.23 -5.99 14.63
C GLY A 98 8.51 -5.75 13.83
N ASP A 99 9.54 -5.25 14.50
CA ASP A 99 10.84 -4.92 13.88
C ASP A 99 11.50 -6.15 13.22
N SER A 100 11.24 -7.36 13.74
CA SER A 100 11.65 -8.62 13.12
C SER A 100 11.08 -8.82 11.72
N SER A 101 9.83 -8.41 11.48
CA SER A 101 9.18 -8.49 10.16
C SER A 101 9.90 -7.64 9.13
N ILE A 102 10.39 -6.45 9.52
CA ILE A 102 11.18 -5.59 8.63
C ILE A 102 12.54 -6.21 8.35
N LYS A 103 13.21 -6.71 9.38
CA LYS A 103 14.51 -7.38 9.23
C LYS A 103 14.44 -8.58 8.28
N GLU A 104 13.40 -9.41 8.42
CA GLU A 104 13.17 -10.57 7.56
C GLU A 104 12.83 -10.14 6.13
N ALA A 105 11.99 -9.13 5.95
CA ALA A 105 11.67 -8.58 4.62
C ALA A 105 12.91 -8.01 3.91
N LEU A 106 13.75 -7.25 4.62
CA LEU A 106 15.01 -6.72 4.07
C LEU A 106 15.93 -7.86 3.61
N ALA A 107 16.09 -8.91 4.43
CA ALA A 107 16.90 -10.08 4.10
C ALA A 107 16.39 -10.89 2.89
N ALA A 108 15.09 -10.81 2.59
CA ALA A 108 14.47 -11.45 1.43
C ALA A 108 14.57 -10.62 0.14
N THR A 109 15.18 -9.43 0.18
CA THR A 109 15.31 -8.52 -0.97
C THR A 109 16.78 -8.16 -1.21
N SER A 110 17.04 -7.38 -2.27
CA SER A 110 18.35 -6.77 -2.51
C SER A 110 18.60 -5.50 -1.68
N CYS A 111 17.65 -5.09 -0.84
CA CYS A 111 17.79 -3.90 0.00
C CYS A 111 18.90 -4.08 1.04
N SER A 112 19.57 -2.98 1.39
CA SER A 112 20.61 -3.00 2.42
C SER A 112 20.02 -3.39 3.79
N PRO A 113 20.60 -4.36 4.52
CA PRO A 113 20.19 -4.66 5.89
C PRO A 113 20.34 -3.48 6.85
N ALA A 114 21.22 -2.51 6.54
CA ALA A 114 21.41 -1.29 7.32
C ALA A 114 20.17 -0.38 7.33
N LEU A 115 19.25 -0.56 6.38
CA LEU A 115 17.97 0.17 6.36
C LEU A 115 17.09 -0.12 7.58
N LEU A 116 17.39 -1.17 8.36
CA LEU A 116 16.72 -1.41 9.64
C LEU A 116 16.90 -0.23 10.61
N ASP A 117 18.04 0.47 10.55
CA ASP A 117 18.33 1.63 11.40
C ASP A 117 17.39 2.80 11.11
N ALA A 118 16.80 2.86 9.90
CA ALA A 118 15.84 3.89 9.52
C ALA A 118 14.55 3.86 10.35
N LEU A 119 14.24 2.74 11.05
CA LEU A 119 13.11 2.67 11.98
C LEU A 119 13.15 3.82 13.00
N GLU A 120 14.34 4.14 13.51
CA GLU A 120 14.56 5.13 14.57
C GLU A 120 15.15 6.45 14.07
N ASP A 121 15.34 6.61 12.75
CA ASP A 121 15.96 7.79 12.18
C ASP A 121 14.93 8.79 11.63
N PRO A 122 14.66 9.92 12.34
CA PRO A 122 13.72 10.92 11.87
C PRO A 122 14.20 11.69 10.63
N ALA A 123 15.45 11.53 10.18
CA ALA A 123 15.93 12.15 8.94
C ALA A 123 15.12 11.74 7.70
N TRP A 124 14.42 10.60 7.76
CA TRP A 124 13.56 10.10 6.70
C TRP A 124 12.14 10.67 6.73
N ASP A 125 11.72 11.38 7.80
CA ASP A 125 10.33 11.83 7.96
C ASP A 125 9.89 12.79 6.84
N ASP A 126 10.78 13.66 6.36
CA ASP A 126 10.46 14.59 5.26
C ASP A 126 10.24 13.85 3.93
N LEU A 127 11.00 12.79 3.65
CA LEU A 127 10.78 11.97 2.45
C LEU A 127 9.46 11.21 2.53
N VAL A 128 9.09 10.71 3.72
CA VAL A 128 7.78 10.09 3.95
C VAL A 128 6.64 11.10 3.70
N ARG A 129 6.80 12.35 4.17
CA ARG A 129 5.81 13.42 3.93
C ARG A 129 5.67 13.76 2.46
N VAL A 130 6.77 13.88 1.72
CA VAL A 130 6.76 14.14 0.27
C VAL A 130 6.04 13.01 -0.46
N ALA A 131 6.35 11.75 -0.14
CA ALA A 131 5.68 10.61 -0.76
C ALA A 131 4.19 10.56 -0.42
N HIS A 132 3.81 10.82 0.83
CA HIS A 132 2.42 10.95 1.22
C HIS A 132 1.71 12.07 0.46
N GLN A 133 2.30 13.26 0.36
CA GLN A 133 1.67 14.40 -0.31
C GLN A 133 1.38 14.08 -1.78
N ALA A 134 2.27 13.37 -2.49
CA ALA A 134 2.02 12.93 -3.86
C ALA A 134 0.75 12.09 -3.99
N SER A 135 0.44 11.24 -3.00
CA SER A 135 -0.82 10.46 -2.99
C SER A 135 -2.07 11.35 -2.83
N GLN A 136 -1.96 12.40 -2.03
CA GLN A 136 -3.08 13.32 -1.76
C GLN A 136 -3.31 14.27 -2.94
N ASP A 137 -2.23 14.74 -3.58
CA ASP A 137 -2.28 15.58 -4.78
C ASP A 137 -2.97 14.87 -5.94
N VAL A 138 -2.63 13.60 -6.16
CA VAL A 138 -3.24 12.79 -7.22
C VAL A 138 -4.71 12.45 -6.92
N LEU A 139 -5.06 12.28 -5.65
CA LEU A 139 -6.45 12.12 -5.21
C LEU A 139 -7.25 13.43 -5.32
N GLY A 140 -6.60 14.59 -5.26
CA GLY A 140 -7.25 15.90 -5.22
C GLY A 140 -7.82 16.27 -3.85
N GLY A 141 -7.35 15.63 -2.77
CA GLY A 141 -7.86 15.84 -1.41
C GLY A 141 -7.25 14.89 -0.38
N SER A 142 -7.78 14.95 0.85
CA SER A 142 -7.32 14.07 1.92
C SER A 142 -8.01 12.70 1.86
N GLY A 143 -7.23 11.62 1.83
CA GLY A 143 -7.75 10.25 1.77
C GLY A 143 -6.81 9.21 2.37
N GLY A 144 -7.43 8.10 2.79
CA GLY A 144 -6.72 6.94 3.34
C GLY A 144 -6.09 6.04 2.28
N SER A 145 -5.47 4.95 2.74
CA SER A 145 -4.91 3.90 1.89
C SER A 145 -5.95 2.80 1.61
N PRO A 146 -6.03 2.23 0.40
CA PRO A 146 -5.24 2.55 -0.80
C PRO A 146 -5.82 3.68 -1.66
N ILE A 147 -4.98 4.30 -2.48
CA ILE A 147 -5.38 5.22 -3.56
C ILE A 147 -4.83 4.66 -4.89
N ILE A 148 -5.72 4.38 -5.85
CA ILE A 148 -5.34 3.99 -7.21
C ILE A 148 -5.32 5.22 -8.10
N ALA A 149 -4.30 5.36 -8.96
CA ALA A 149 -4.26 6.38 -9.98
C ALA A 149 -4.14 5.75 -11.37
N VAL A 150 -5.01 6.18 -12.28
CA VAL A 150 -5.05 5.67 -13.65
C VAL A 150 -4.97 6.85 -14.60
N GLY A 151 -3.91 6.91 -15.42
CA GLY A 151 -3.69 8.05 -16.32
C GLY A 151 -3.59 9.40 -15.59
N GLY A 152 -3.05 9.40 -14.37
CA GLY A 152 -2.87 10.61 -13.53
C GLY A 152 -4.10 11.04 -12.74
N ARG A 153 -5.22 10.31 -12.81
CA ARG A 153 -6.42 10.58 -11.99
C ARG A 153 -6.51 9.62 -10.82
N GLY A 154 -6.52 10.15 -9.60
CA GLY A 154 -6.62 9.37 -8.36
C GLY A 154 -8.04 9.05 -7.94
N TYR A 155 -8.22 7.86 -7.36
CA TYR A 155 -9.46 7.38 -6.77
C TYR A 155 -9.13 6.67 -5.47
N PHE A 156 -9.92 6.90 -4.42
CA PHE A 156 -9.82 6.10 -3.22
C PHE A 156 -10.28 4.66 -3.50
N GLY A 157 -9.47 3.69 -3.07
CA GLY A 157 -9.73 2.27 -3.29
C GLY A 157 -9.13 1.71 -4.59
N PRO A 158 -9.73 0.66 -5.18
CA PRO A 158 -10.89 -0.06 -4.64
C PRO A 158 -10.55 -0.72 -3.30
N VAL A 159 -11.51 -0.76 -2.39
CA VAL A 159 -11.35 -1.44 -1.09
C VAL A 159 -11.88 -2.87 -1.23
N LEU A 160 -11.00 -3.86 -1.03
CA LEU A 160 -11.34 -5.27 -1.06
C LEU A 160 -11.39 -5.84 0.35
N MET A 161 -12.47 -6.56 0.65
CA MET A 161 -12.64 -7.29 1.92
C MET A 161 -12.12 -8.73 1.84
N GLU A 162 -11.91 -9.23 0.63
CA GLU A 162 -11.35 -10.55 0.33
C GLU A 162 -10.71 -10.51 -1.06
N LEU A 163 -9.81 -11.44 -1.35
CA LEU A 163 -9.23 -11.55 -2.69
C LEU A 163 -10.22 -12.24 -3.64
N PRO A 164 -10.56 -11.63 -4.79
CA PRO A 164 -11.36 -12.31 -5.79
C PRO A 164 -10.59 -13.50 -6.39
N ALA A 165 -11.33 -14.50 -6.89
CA ALA A 165 -10.76 -15.51 -7.77
C ALA A 165 -10.13 -14.84 -9.01
N ARG A 166 -9.13 -15.49 -9.62
CA ARG A 166 -8.30 -14.90 -10.69
C ARG A 166 -9.12 -14.26 -11.81
N ASP A 167 -10.06 -14.99 -12.41
CA ASP A 167 -10.87 -14.50 -13.53
C ASP A 167 -11.78 -13.33 -13.12
N ALA A 168 -12.33 -13.38 -11.90
CA ALA A 168 -13.12 -12.29 -11.34
C ALA A 168 -12.24 -11.07 -11.02
N GLY A 169 -10.98 -11.28 -10.63
CA GLY A 169 -10.00 -10.22 -10.41
C GLY A 169 -9.65 -9.48 -11.72
N ILE A 170 -9.49 -10.21 -12.82
CA ILE A 170 -9.30 -9.63 -14.16
C ILE A 170 -10.54 -8.82 -14.55
N THR A 171 -11.73 -9.40 -14.40
CA THR A 171 -13.00 -8.70 -14.71
C THR A 171 -13.16 -7.43 -13.87
N LEU A 172 -12.75 -7.46 -12.60
CA LEU A 172 -12.79 -6.29 -11.73
C LEU A 172 -11.82 -5.20 -12.21
N LEU A 173 -10.62 -5.56 -12.66
CA LEU A 173 -9.66 -4.58 -13.20
C LEU A 173 -10.23 -3.89 -14.44
N ASP A 174 -10.79 -4.65 -15.38
CA ASP A 174 -11.43 -4.10 -16.57
C ASP A 174 -12.59 -3.16 -16.22
N ALA A 175 -13.41 -3.54 -15.23
CA ALA A 175 -14.52 -2.71 -14.75
C ALA A 175 -14.04 -1.41 -14.11
N VAL A 176 -12.98 -1.46 -13.29
CA VAL A 176 -12.37 -0.26 -12.68
C VAL A 176 -11.81 0.65 -13.76
N LEU A 177 -11.01 0.13 -14.70
CA LEU A 177 -10.43 0.91 -15.80
C LEU A 177 -11.51 1.52 -16.70
N THR A 178 -12.59 0.78 -16.97
CA THR A 178 -13.75 1.29 -17.70
C THR A 178 -14.41 2.43 -16.96
N ALA A 179 -14.72 2.25 -15.67
CA ALA A 179 -15.38 3.27 -14.86
C ALA A 179 -14.55 4.56 -14.76
N VAL A 180 -13.25 4.46 -14.47
CA VAL A 180 -12.38 5.64 -14.33
C VAL A 180 -12.12 6.37 -15.65
N SER A 181 -12.34 5.72 -16.79
CA SER A 181 -12.27 6.38 -18.11
C SER A 181 -13.46 7.33 -18.37
N MET A 182 -14.55 7.20 -17.61
CA MET A 182 -15.74 8.03 -17.75
C MET A 182 -15.56 9.36 -17.00
N PRO A 183 -15.59 10.54 -17.68
CA PRO A 183 -15.34 11.82 -17.02
C PRO A 183 -16.31 12.17 -15.87
N GLY A 184 -17.54 11.63 -15.92
CA GLY A 184 -18.56 11.86 -14.89
C GLY A 184 -18.53 10.88 -13.72
N PHE A 185 -17.65 9.87 -13.73
CA PHE A 185 -17.55 8.91 -12.65
C PHE A 185 -16.68 9.47 -11.51
N ALA A 186 -17.30 9.71 -10.36
CA ALA A 186 -16.62 10.26 -9.18
C ALA A 186 -16.38 9.21 -8.08
N GLY A 187 -17.15 8.13 -8.03
CA GLY A 187 -16.93 7.07 -7.05
C GLY A 187 -18.13 6.15 -6.84
N LEU A 188 -17.85 5.01 -6.23
CA LEU A 188 -18.83 4.03 -5.77
C LEU A 188 -18.32 3.44 -4.45
N HIS A 189 -19.19 3.40 -3.44
CA HIS A 189 -18.84 2.86 -2.13
C HIS A 189 -20.00 2.06 -1.56
N ARG A 190 -19.68 0.91 -0.95
CA ARG A 190 -20.60 0.18 -0.10
C ARG A 190 -20.05 0.14 1.33
N PRO A 191 -20.91 0.14 2.36
CA PRO A 191 -20.47 -0.07 3.73
C PRO A 191 -19.74 -1.41 3.93
N TYR A 192 -18.77 -1.42 4.83
CA TYR A 192 -18.05 -2.61 5.29
C TYR A 192 -17.62 -2.44 6.75
N GLN A 193 -17.26 -3.55 7.41
CA GLN A 193 -16.82 -3.59 8.80
C GLN A 193 -15.68 -4.60 8.94
N GLY A 194 -14.76 -4.32 9.87
CA GLY A 194 -13.61 -5.17 10.14
C GLY A 194 -12.49 -5.06 9.09
N PRO A 195 -11.38 -5.79 9.30
CA PRO A 195 -10.29 -5.90 8.33
C PRO A 195 -10.66 -6.85 7.18
N PRO A 196 -9.92 -6.82 6.06
CA PRO A 196 -10.07 -7.81 5.00
C PRO A 196 -9.55 -9.19 5.42
N SER A 197 -10.08 -10.24 4.79
CA SER A 197 -9.57 -11.60 4.89
C SER A 197 -8.66 -11.90 3.71
N VAL A 198 -7.35 -12.04 3.96
CA VAL A 198 -6.35 -12.34 2.93
C VAL A 198 -5.68 -13.68 3.28
N PRO A 199 -5.86 -14.73 2.45
CA PRO A 199 -5.23 -16.03 2.71
C PRO A 199 -3.71 -16.00 2.54
N GLN A 200 -2.99 -16.89 3.21
CA GLN A 200 -1.55 -17.04 3.06
C GLN A 200 -1.17 -17.46 1.64
N ALA A 201 -0.04 -16.96 1.14
CA ALA A 201 0.54 -17.42 -0.12
C ALA A 201 0.92 -18.91 0.00
N GLY A 202 0.19 -19.78 -0.72
CA GLY A 202 0.38 -21.23 -0.69
C GLY A 202 -0.89 -22.05 -0.38
N GLY A 203 -1.99 -21.40 0.00
CA GLY A 203 -3.30 -22.05 0.16
C GLY A 203 -4.16 -21.92 -1.10
N ARG A 204 -3.86 -22.69 -2.14
CA ARG A 204 -4.81 -23.00 -3.22
C ARG A 204 -4.90 -24.50 -3.40
#